data_AF-A0A212DB26-F1
#
_entry.id   AF-A0A212DB26-F1
#
_cell.length_a   1.000
_cell.length_b   1.000
_cell.length_c   1.000
_cell.angle_alpha   90.00
_cell.angle_beta   90.00
_cell.angle_gamma   90.00
#
_symmetry.space_group_name_H-M   'P 1'
#
loop_
_entity.id
_entity.type
_entity.pdbx_description
1 polymer ?
#
loop_
_entity_poly.entity_id
_entity_poly.type
_entity_poly.pdbx_seq_one_letter_code
_entity_poly.pdbx_strand_id
1 'polypeptide(L)'
;IETVKLARSVFSKLHEICCSWVKDFPLRRRPQLYYETSIHAIKNMRRKMEDKHVCIPDFNMLFNLEDQEEQAYFAVFDGHGGVDAAIYASIHLHVNLVRQEMFPHDPAEALCRAFRVTDERFVQKAARESLRCGTTGVVTFIRGNMLHVAWVGDSQVMLVRKGQAVELMKPHKPDREDEKQRIEALGGCVVWFGAWRVNGSLSVSRAI
;
A
#
# COMPACT_ATOMS: atom_id res chain seq x y z
N ILE A 1 -15.34 1.32 -28.05
CA ILE A 1 -16.24 2.38 -27.54
C ILE A 1 -15.72 3.70 -28.09
N GLU A 2 -16.51 4.39 -28.93
CA GLU A 2 -16.12 5.67 -29.53
C GLU A 2 -15.89 6.71 -28.43
N THR A 3 -14.69 7.29 -28.39
CA THR A 3 -14.24 8.27 -27.38
C THR A 3 -15.23 9.43 -27.19
N VAL A 4 -15.90 9.85 -28.27
CA VAL A 4 -16.93 10.91 -28.25
C VAL A 4 -18.16 10.49 -27.46
N LYS A 5 -18.63 9.24 -27.59
CA LYS A 5 -19.77 8.74 -26.82
C LYS A 5 -19.45 8.66 -25.33
N LEU A 6 -18.24 8.21 -25.00
CA LEU A 6 -17.76 8.17 -23.61
C LEU A 6 -17.68 9.59 -23.03
N ALA A 7 -17.04 10.52 -23.74
CA ALA A 7 -16.93 11.91 -23.32
C ALA A 7 -18.31 12.53 -23.07
N ARG A 8 -19.25 12.36 -24.02
CA ARG A 8 -20.63 12.86 -23.85
C ARG A 8 -21.29 12.27 -22.61
N SER A 9 -21.17 10.97 -22.39
CA SER A 9 -21.74 10.30 -21.22
C SER A 9 -21.15 10.84 -19.90
N VAL A 10 -19.84 11.09 -19.86
CA VAL A 10 -19.16 11.67 -18.69
C VAL A 10 -19.64 13.09 -18.44
N PHE A 11 -19.66 13.95 -19.46
CA PHE A 11 -20.08 15.35 -19.31
C PHE A 11 -21.55 15.49 -18.95
N SER A 12 -22.44 14.69 -19.55
CA SER A 12 -23.85 14.65 -19.17
C SER A 12 -24.01 14.24 -17.70
N LYS A 13 -23.28 13.20 -17.25
CA LYS A 13 -23.38 12.77 -15.86
C LYS A 13 -22.82 13.80 -14.88
N LEU A 14 -21.70 14.42 -15.23
CA LEU A 14 -21.11 15.51 -14.43
C LEU A 14 -22.09 16.68 -14.30
N HIS A 15 -22.72 17.08 -15.41
CA HIS A 15 -23.70 18.16 -15.42
C HIS A 15 -24.91 17.83 -14.53
N GLU A 16 -25.47 16.63 -14.64
CA GLU A 16 -26.55 16.16 -13.76
C GLU A 16 -26.19 16.27 -12.28
N ILE A 17 -25.00 15.79 -11.89
CA ILE A 17 -24.52 15.83 -10.50
C ILE A 17 -24.38 17.29 -10.03
N CYS A 18 -23.74 18.15 -10.83
CA CYS A 18 -23.59 19.57 -10.51
C CYS A 18 -24.96 20.26 -10.35
N CYS A 19 -25.91 19.99 -11.25
CA CYS A 19 -27.26 20.53 -11.15
C CYS A 19 -28.00 20.03 -9.90
N SER A 20 -27.79 18.77 -9.50
CA SER A 20 -28.32 18.24 -8.25
C SER A 20 -27.73 18.98 -7.04
N TRP A 21 -26.42 19.19 -7.02
CA TRP A 21 -25.72 19.83 -5.89
C TRP A 21 -26.00 21.33 -5.76
N VAL A 22 -26.37 22.01 -6.85
CA VAL A 22 -26.87 23.39 -6.78
C VAL A 22 -28.21 23.46 -6.06
N LYS A 23 -29.06 22.44 -6.21
CA LYS A 23 -30.39 22.39 -5.56
C LYS A 23 -30.28 21.96 -4.11
N ASP A 24 -29.48 20.93 -3.86
CA ASP A 24 -29.27 20.34 -2.55
C ASP A 24 -27.82 19.89 -2.47
N PHE A 25 -26.98 20.74 -1.86
CA PHE A 25 -25.57 20.44 -1.72
C PHE A 25 -25.44 19.33 -0.68
N PRO A 26 -24.89 18.15 -1.05
CA PRO A 26 -24.80 17.05 -0.10
C PRO A 26 -23.99 17.51 1.10
N LEU A 27 -24.58 17.40 2.28
CA LEU A 27 -23.88 17.65 3.53
C LEU A 27 -22.67 16.72 3.57
N ARG A 28 -21.48 17.29 3.45
CA ARG A 28 -20.25 16.52 3.68
C ARG A 28 -20.35 15.98 5.11
N ARG A 29 -20.37 14.65 5.27
CA ARG A 29 -19.89 14.06 6.52
C ARG A 29 -18.49 14.60 6.71
N ARG A 30 -18.30 15.48 7.70
CA ARG A 30 -16.95 15.74 8.19
C ARG A 30 -16.55 14.46 8.90
N PRO A 31 -15.44 13.80 8.51
CA PRO A 31 -14.95 12.67 9.28
C PRO A 31 -14.83 13.12 10.74
N GLN A 32 -15.44 12.39 11.66
CA GLN A 32 -15.47 12.78 13.07
C GLN A 32 -14.05 12.78 13.66
N LEU A 33 -13.17 11.91 13.14
CA LEU A 33 -11.74 11.90 13.44
C LEU A 33 -10.95 12.54 12.31
N TYR A 34 -10.22 13.59 12.64
CA TYR A 34 -9.19 14.16 11.79
C TYR A 34 -7.83 13.59 12.19
N TYR A 35 -7.19 12.86 11.30
CA TYR A 35 -5.79 12.46 11.47
C TYR A 35 -4.90 13.59 10.98
N GLU A 36 -4.24 14.29 11.91
CA GLU A 36 -3.18 15.22 11.54
C GLU A 36 -2.01 14.42 10.93
N THR A 37 -1.79 14.63 9.64
CA THR A 37 -0.82 13.85 8.86
C THR A 37 0.25 14.76 8.28
N SER A 38 1.51 14.37 8.43
CA SER A 38 2.64 14.99 7.75
C SER A 38 3.37 13.93 6.93
N ILE A 39 3.81 14.32 5.73
CA ILE A 39 4.53 13.44 4.83
C ILE A 39 5.70 14.20 4.23
N HIS A 40 6.85 13.54 4.22
CA HIS A 40 8.04 14.07 3.58
C HIS A 40 8.77 12.94 2.84
N ALA A 41 9.25 13.23 1.64
CA ALA A 41 10.03 12.30 0.84
C ALA A 41 11.12 13.08 0.09
N ILE A 42 12.35 12.57 0.15
CA ILE A 42 13.51 13.22 -0.43
C ILE A 42 14.44 12.18 -1.06
N LYS A 43 14.85 12.42 -2.31
CA LYS A 43 15.72 11.51 -3.08
C LYS A 43 17.13 11.39 -2.51
N ASN A 44 17.60 12.43 -1.81
CA ASN A 44 18.99 12.59 -1.38
C ASN A 44 19.96 12.31 -2.54
N MET A 45 21.02 11.52 -2.29
CA MET A 45 22.08 11.20 -3.25
C MET A 45 21.73 10.09 -4.24
N ARG A 46 20.52 9.51 -4.18
CA ARG A 46 20.12 8.44 -5.11
C ARG A 46 19.94 8.99 -6.52
N ARG A 47 20.26 8.17 -7.53
CA ARG A 47 20.08 8.54 -8.94
C ARG A 47 18.60 8.79 -9.28
N LYS A 48 17.72 7.92 -8.80
CA LYS A 48 16.26 7.97 -8.98
C LYS A 48 15.55 7.95 -7.63
N MET A 49 14.35 8.54 -7.58
CA MET A 49 13.44 8.47 -6.43
C MET A 49 12.49 7.29 -6.63
N GLU A 50 12.82 6.15 -6.02
CA GLU A 50 12.07 4.90 -6.19
C GLU A 50 10.97 4.73 -5.13
N ASP A 51 11.02 5.48 -4.02
CA ASP A 51 9.99 5.38 -2.99
C ASP A 51 8.67 6.02 -3.43
N LYS A 52 7.57 5.47 -2.91
CA LYS A 52 6.20 5.97 -3.05
C LYS A 52 5.51 5.89 -1.69
N HIS A 53 4.50 6.72 -1.50
CA HIS A 53 3.65 6.68 -0.30
C HIS A 53 2.20 6.94 -0.67
N VAL A 54 1.29 6.53 0.21
CA VAL A 54 -0.15 6.76 0.10
C VAL A 54 -0.64 7.31 1.43
N CYS A 55 -1.46 8.36 1.39
CA CYS A 55 -2.11 8.94 2.55
C CYS A 55 -3.57 9.19 2.22
N ILE A 56 -4.44 8.41 2.86
CA ILE A 56 -5.87 8.46 2.69
C ILE A 56 -6.47 8.57 4.11
N PRO A 57 -6.60 9.80 4.65
CA PRO A 57 -7.12 10.01 6.00
C PRO A 57 -8.63 9.75 6.09
N ASP A 58 -9.35 9.80 4.97
CA ASP A 58 -10.78 9.47 4.86
C ASP A 58 -10.96 8.40 3.78
N PHE A 59 -10.82 7.15 4.18
CA PHE A 59 -10.93 5.98 3.30
C PHE A 59 -12.37 5.72 2.87
N ASN A 60 -13.33 6.04 3.74
CA ASN A 60 -14.76 5.88 3.46
C ASN A 60 -15.19 6.79 2.31
N MET A 61 -14.77 8.05 2.33
CA MET A 61 -15.08 9.00 1.25
C MET A 61 -14.46 8.57 -0.08
N LEU A 62 -13.22 8.07 -0.08
CA LEU A 62 -12.56 7.64 -1.32
C LEU A 62 -13.30 6.48 -2.01
N PHE A 63 -13.90 5.57 -1.23
CA PHE A 63 -14.55 4.36 -1.75
C PHE A 63 -16.07 4.35 -1.59
N ASN A 64 -16.68 5.47 -1.19
CA ASN A 64 -18.12 5.61 -0.93
C ASN A 64 -18.68 4.53 0.00
N LEU A 65 -18.02 4.34 1.15
CA LEU A 65 -18.43 3.38 2.18
C LEU A 65 -19.34 4.08 3.21
N GLU A 66 -20.61 3.72 3.26
CA GLU A 66 -21.61 4.40 4.11
C GLU A 66 -21.84 3.70 5.46
N ASP A 67 -21.72 2.37 5.49
CA ASP A 67 -22.04 1.49 6.63
C ASP A 67 -20.79 0.90 7.29
N GLN A 68 -19.72 1.69 7.41
CA GLN A 68 -18.49 1.27 8.06
C GLN A 68 -18.03 2.32 9.08
N GLU A 69 -17.26 1.87 10.07
CA GLU A 69 -16.56 2.78 10.97
C GLU A 69 -15.64 3.74 10.19
N GLU A 70 -15.23 4.83 10.83
CA GLU A 70 -14.23 5.74 10.25
C GLU A 70 -12.93 4.99 9.95
N GLN A 71 -12.42 5.18 8.74
CA GLN A 71 -11.28 4.41 8.23
C GLN A 71 -10.22 5.33 7.62
N ALA A 72 -8.95 4.98 7.87
CA ALA A 72 -7.80 5.66 7.27
C ALA A 72 -6.76 4.65 6.80
N TYR A 73 -6.07 4.97 5.72
CA TYR A 73 -5.04 4.13 5.12
C TYR A 73 -3.79 4.95 4.84
N PHE A 74 -2.65 4.45 5.31
CA PHE A 74 -1.34 5.02 5.00
C PHE A 74 -0.38 3.91 4.61
N ALA A 75 0.48 4.19 3.64
CA ALA A 75 1.46 3.22 3.19
C ALA A 75 2.75 3.87 2.71
N VAL A 76 3.84 3.13 2.84
CA VAL A 76 5.15 3.47 2.27
C VAL A 76 5.67 2.26 1.49
N PHE A 77 6.24 2.53 0.33
CA PHE A 77 6.81 1.55 -0.60
C PHE A 77 8.22 2.01 -0.96
N ASP A 78 9.24 1.22 -0.63
CA ASP A 78 10.63 1.45 -1.01
C ASP A 78 10.92 0.59 -2.24
N GLY A 79 11.09 1.25 -3.40
CA GLY A 79 11.34 0.57 -4.68
C GLY A 79 12.82 0.22 -4.84
N HIS A 80 13.10 -0.92 -5.48
CA HIS A 80 14.45 -1.34 -5.82
C HIS A 80 14.52 -1.98 -7.20
N GLY A 81 15.61 -1.72 -7.92
CA GLY A 81 15.79 -2.23 -9.29
C GLY A 81 14.89 -1.55 -10.32
N GLY A 82 14.23 -0.45 -9.95
CA GLY A 82 13.25 0.29 -10.73
C GLY A 82 12.08 0.76 -9.86
N VAL A 83 11.30 1.72 -10.36
CA VAL A 83 10.22 2.40 -9.59
C VAL A 83 8.83 1.79 -9.85
N ASP A 84 8.70 0.94 -10.87
CA ASP A 84 7.41 0.46 -11.37
C ASP A 84 6.64 -0.38 -10.34
N ALA A 85 7.32 -1.21 -9.54
CA ALA A 85 6.70 -1.99 -8.47
C ALA A 85 6.10 -1.08 -7.39
N ALA A 86 6.86 -0.09 -6.92
CA ALA A 86 6.40 0.90 -5.93
C ALA A 86 5.23 1.73 -6.47
N ILE A 87 5.28 2.15 -7.74
CA ILE A 87 4.16 2.84 -8.40
C ILE A 87 2.94 1.92 -8.43
N TYR A 88 3.11 0.68 -8.88
CA TYR A 88 2.00 -0.26 -9.00
C TYR A 88 1.34 -0.52 -7.65
N ALA A 89 2.12 -0.81 -6.62
CA ALA A 89 1.62 -1.03 -5.26
C ALA A 89 0.89 0.22 -4.72
N SER A 90 1.47 1.42 -4.90
CA SER A 90 0.84 2.67 -4.44
C SER A 90 -0.53 2.94 -5.07
N ILE A 91 -0.73 2.55 -6.34
CA ILE A 91 -1.99 2.75 -7.06
C ILE A 91 -3.01 1.65 -6.75
N HIS A 92 -2.58 0.40 -6.56
CA HIS A 92 -3.49 -0.74 -6.58
C HIS A 92 -3.76 -1.38 -5.22
N LEU A 93 -2.84 -1.29 -4.26
CA LEU A 93 -2.95 -2.08 -3.02
C LEU A 93 -4.19 -1.71 -2.19
N HIS A 94 -4.43 -0.41 -1.99
CA HIS A 94 -5.59 0.10 -1.26
C HIS A 94 -6.92 -0.18 -1.99
N VAL A 95 -6.91 -0.19 -3.33
CA VAL A 95 -8.06 -0.58 -4.15
C VAL A 95 -8.34 -2.09 -4.06
N ASN A 96 -7.28 -2.91 -4.05
CA ASN A 96 -7.41 -4.36 -3.90
C ASN A 96 -7.89 -4.72 -2.48
N LEU A 97 -7.53 -3.95 -1.46
CA LEU A 97 -7.99 -4.12 -0.08
C LEU A 97 -9.51 -4.00 0.04
N VAL A 98 -10.08 -2.87 -0.38
CA VAL A 98 -11.52 -2.62 -0.25
C VAL A 98 -12.38 -3.58 -1.08
N ARG A 99 -11.80 -4.18 -2.12
CA ARG A 99 -12.46 -5.17 -3.00
C ARG A 99 -12.45 -6.59 -2.44
N GLN A 100 -11.79 -6.86 -1.32
CA GLN A 100 -11.83 -8.19 -0.71
C GLN A 100 -13.20 -8.43 -0.06
N GLU A 101 -13.77 -9.62 -0.25
CA GLU A 101 -15.05 -10.01 0.34
C GLU A 101 -15.03 -9.95 1.87
N MET A 102 -13.89 -10.28 2.49
CA MET A 102 -13.73 -10.20 3.94
C MET A 102 -13.45 -8.80 4.47
N PHE A 103 -13.25 -7.79 3.61
CA PHE A 103 -12.90 -6.42 4.05
C PHE A 103 -13.81 -5.86 5.16
N PRO A 104 -15.15 -6.05 5.13
CA PRO A 104 -16.01 -5.52 6.19
C PRO A 104 -15.85 -6.23 7.54
N HIS A 105 -15.40 -7.49 7.56
CA HIS A 105 -15.44 -8.36 8.75
C HIS A 105 -14.06 -8.72 9.29
N ASP A 106 -13.06 -8.82 8.42
CA ASP A 106 -11.68 -9.19 8.76
C ASP A 106 -10.69 -8.37 7.92
N PRO A 107 -10.35 -7.15 8.37
CA PRO A 107 -9.36 -6.31 7.70
C PRO A 107 -7.96 -6.94 7.62
N ALA A 108 -7.60 -7.80 8.57
CA ALA A 108 -6.26 -8.40 8.62
C ALA A 108 -6.09 -9.40 7.47
N GLU A 109 -7.04 -10.32 7.32
CA GLU A 109 -7.03 -11.25 6.19
C GLU A 109 -7.25 -10.51 4.85
N ALA A 110 -8.10 -9.48 4.83
CA ALA A 110 -8.27 -8.63 3.65
C ALA A 110 -6.96 -7.97 3.20
N LEU A 111 -6.15 -7.46 4.14
CA LEU A 111 -4.82 -6.92 3.86
C LEU A 111 -3.88 -8.00 3.30
N CYS A 112 -3.82 -9.17 3.94
CA CYS A 112 -3.01 -10.30 3.45
C CYS A 112 -3.35 -10.66 1.99
N ARG A 113 -4.63 -10.75 1.66
CA ARG A 113 -5.08 -11.03 0.29
C ARG A 113 -4.83 -9.87 -0.66
N ALA A 114 -4.97 -8.64 -0.21
CA ALA A 114 -4.67 -7.45 -1.02
C ALA A 114 -3.20 -7.42 -1.43
N PHE A 115 -2.27 -7.72 -0.52
CA PHE A 115 -0.84 -7.86 -0.84
C PHE A 115 -0.63 -8.95 -1.89
N ARG A 116 -1.17 -10.16 -1.67
CA ARG A 116 -1.03 -11.28 -2.60
C ARG A 116 -1.57 -10.96 -4.01
N VAL A 117 -2.77 -10.41 -4.11
CA VAL A 117 -3.38 -10.04 -5.40
C VAL A 117 -2.60 -8.92 -6.08
N THR A 118 -2.04 -7.97 -5.32
CA THR A 118 -1.21 -6.90 -5.87
C THR A 118 0.08 -7.46 -6.44
N ASP A 119 0.73 -8.37 -5.72
CA ASP A 119 1.92 -9.09 -6.16
C ASP A 119 1.67 -9.93 -7.42
N GLU A 120 0.67 -10.81 -7.39
CA GLU A 120 0.32 -11.67 -8.53
C GLU A 120 0.05 -10.86 -9.81
N ARG A 121 -0.65 -9.72 -9.69
CA ARG A 121 -0.91 -8.84 -10.84
C ARG A 121 0.31 -8.05 -11.27
N PHE A 122 1.18 -7.66 -10.34
CA PHE A 122 2.43 -7.00 -10.69
C PHE A 122 3.37 -7.97 -11.41
N VAL A 123 3.49 -9.22 -10.97
CA VAL A 123 4.24 -10.28 -11.66
C VAL A 123 3.77 -10.44 -13.11
N GLN A 124 2.46 -10.45 -13.37
CA GLN A 124 1.91 -10.50 -14.73
C GLN A 124 2.26 -9.26 -15.57
N LYS A 125 2.30 -8.06 -14.97
CA LYS A 125 2.75 -6.84 -15.64
C LYS A 125 4.25 -6.89 -15.92
N ALA A 126 5.04 -7.27 -14.93
CA ALA A 126 6.50 -7.37 -15.01
C ALA A 126 6.94 -8.35 -16.09
N ALA A 127 6.27 -9.50 -16.21
CA ALA A 127 6.52 -10.47 -17.28
C ALA A 127 6.27 -9.89 -18.68
N ARG A 128 5.16 -9.14 -18.86
CA ARG A 128 4.82 -8.52 -20.15
C ARG A 128 5.77 -7.39 -20.54
N GLU A 129 6.27 -6.66 -19.56
CA GLU A 129 7.10 -5.46 -19.76
C GLU A 129 8.59 -5.72 -19.48
N SER A 130 8.98 -6.97 -19.22
CA SER A 130 10.35 -7.38 -18.87
C SER A 130 10.97 -6.61 -17.70
N LEU A 131 10.15 -6.30 -16.68
CA LEU A 131 10.59 -5.61 -15.48
C LEU A 131 11.26 -6.59 -14.49
N ARG A 132 12.27 -6.10 -13.77
CA ARG A 132 12.97 -6.85 -12.70
C ARG A 132 13.04 -6.07 -11.38
N CYS A 133 12.22 -5.04 -11.26
CA CYS A 133 12.12 -4.25 -10.04
C CYS A 133 11.19 -4.93 -9.03
N GLY A 134 11.35 -4.54 -7.79
CA GLY A 134 10.47 -4.93 -6.69
C GLY A 134 10.29 -3.75 -5.73
N THR A 135 9.45 -3.94 -4.73
CA THR A 135 9.24 -2.95 -3.69
C THR A 135 8.94 -3.59 -2.34
N THR A 136 9.42 -2.97 -1.27
CA THR A 136 8.84 -3.19 0.04
C THR A 136 7.42 -2.63 0.07
N GLY A 137 6.65 -2.99 1.10
CA GLY A 137 5.41 -2.30 1.39
C GLY A 137 5.08 -2.44 2.86
N VAL A 138 4.82 -1.32 3.53
CA VAL A 138 4.24 -1.30 4.87
C VAL A 138 2.96 -0.47 4.83
N VAL A 139 1.89 -1.03 5.38
CA VAL A 139 0.56 -0.43 5.43
C VAL A 139 0.13 -0.31 6.88
N THR A 140 -0.37 0.87 7.24
CA THR A 140 -1.17 1.09 8.44
C THR A 140 -2.59 1.39 8.03
N PHE A 141 -3.52 0.57 8.48
CA PHE A 141 -4.94 0.73 8.23
C PHE A 141 -5.66 0.88 9.57
N ILE A 142 -6.37 1.98 9.74
CA ILE A 142 -7.11 2.27 10.96
C ILE A 142 -8.60 2.09 10.65
N ARG A 143 -9.31 1.33 11.48
CA ARG A 143 -10.77 1.21 11.46
C ARG A 143 -11.30 1.43 12.88
N GLY A 144 -12.09 2.49 13.06
CA GLY A 144 -12.53 2.92 14.38
C GLY A 144 -11.32 3.17 15.28
N ASN A 145 -11.18 2.37 16.34
CA ASN A 145 -10.06 2.44 17.30
C ASN A 145 -9.01 1.33 17.10
N MET A 146 -9.09 0.55 16.03
CA MET A 146 -8.19 -0.57 15.75
C MET A 146 -7.17 -0.19 14.67
N LEU A 147 -5.89 -0.39 14.99
CA LEU A 147 -4.77 -0.24 14.05
C LEU A 147 -4.36 -1.62 13.53
N HIS A 148 -4.47 -1.81 12.22
CA HIS A 148 -3.96 -2.96 11.49
C HIS A 148 -2.65 -2.58 10.80
N VAL A 149 -1.66 -3.47 10.88
CA VAL A 149 -0.37 -3.32 10.21
C VAL A 149 -0.12 -4.55 9.35
N ALA A 150 0.21 -4.34 8.09
CA ALA A 150 0.59 -5.40 7.16
C ALA A 150 1.83 -4.97 6.38
N TRP A 151 2.79 -5.89 6.17
CA TRP A 151 4.05 -5.54 5.52
C TRP A 151 4.71 -6.69 4.76
N VAL A 152 5.52 -6.30 3.77
CA VAL A 152 6.52 -7.12 3.09
C VAL A 152 7.79 -6.27 2.95
N GLY A 153 8.96 -6.88 3.20
CA GLY A 153 10.23 -6.17 3.20
C GLY A 153 10.59 -5.53 4.54
N ASP A 154 11.48 -4.54 4.49
CA ASP A 154 12.16 -3.95 5.65
C ASP A 154 11.82 -2.49 5.93
N SER A 155 10.89 -1.89 5.18
CA SER A 155 10.23 -0.64 5.61
C SER A 155 9.46 -0.88 6.91
N GLN A 156 9.45 0.12 7.80
CA GLN A 156 9.01 -0.05 9.18
C GLN A 156 7.89 0.90 9.56
N VAL A 157 7.09 0.48 10.53
CA VAL A 157 6.17 1.34 11.28
C VAL A 157 6.51 1.28 12.77
N MET A 158 6.38 2.42 13.44
CA MET A 158 6.52 2.56 14.88
C MET A 158 5.31 3.28 15.44
N LEU A 159 4.73 2.75 16.52
CA LEU A 159 3.72 3.47 17.30
C LEU A 159 4.40 4.10 18.51
N VAL A 160 4.12 5.37 18.76
CA VAL A 160 4.56 6.04 20.00
C VAL A 160 3.34 6.29 20.88
N ARG A 161 3.35 5.73 22.09
CA ARG A 161 2.26 5.87 23.05
C ARG A 161 2.80 6.43 24.36
N LYS A 162 2.29 7.61 24.77
CA LYS A 162 2.75 8.32 25.99
C LYS A 162 4.28 8.51 26.01
N GLY A 163 4.86 8.86 24.86
CA GLY A 163 6.30 9.06 24.70
C GLY A 163 7.15 7.80 24.60
N GLN A 164 6.55 6.59 24.63
CA GLN A 164 7.27 5.33 24.51
C GLN A 164 7.03 4.69 23.15
N ALA A 165 8.10 4.21 22.52
CA ALA A 165 8.02 3.42 21.29
C ALA A 165 7.45 2.03 21.58
N VAL A 166 6.51 1.60 20.74
CA VAL A 166 5.88 0.28 20.74
C VAL A 166 6.25 -0.41 19.44
N GLU A 167 6.92 -1.55 19.54
CA GLU A 167 7.26 -2.38 18.39
C GLU A 167 5.98 -3.03 17.83
N LEU A 168 5.71 -2.79 16.54
CA LEU A 168 4.51 -3.32 15.86
C LEU A 168 4.83 -4.43 14.86
N MET A 169 6.07 -4.50 14.39
CA MET A 169 6.48 -5.42 13.34
C MET A 169 7.96 -5.76 13.41
N LYS A 170 8.32 -6.93 12.88
CA LYS A 170 9.72 -7.33 12.66
C LYS A 170 10.02 -7.26 11.15
N PRO A 171 11.00 -6.45 10.72
CA PRO A 171 11.40 -6.36 9.31
C PRO A 171 11.72 -7.74 8.70
N HIS A 172 11.44 -7.88 7.41
CA HIS A 172 11.82 -9.07 6.63
C HIS A 172 13.26 -8.93 6.12
N LYS A 173 14.23 -9.17 7.02
CA LYS A 173 15.66 -9.18 6.69
C LYS A 173 16.16 -10.59 6.41
N PRO A 174 17.10 -10.78 5.47
CA PRO A 174 17.64 -12.09 5.15
C PRO A 174 18.28 -12.85 6.33
N ASP A 175 18.81 -12.15 7.34
CA ASP A 175 19.41 -12.76 8.53
C ASP A 175 18.43 -13.07 9.66
N ARG A 176 17.15 -12.75 9.49
CA ARG A 176 16.12 -13.18 10.44
C ARG A 176 15.98 -14.70 10.32
N GLU A 177 16.06 -15.40 11.45
CA GLU A 177 16.22 -16.87 11.48
C GLU A 177 15.17 -17.62 10.65
N ASP A 178 13.89 -17.25 10.78
CA ASP A 178 12.78 -17.86 10.01
C ASP A 178 12.85 -17.53 8.50
N GLU A 179 13.28 -16.32 8.15
CA GLU A 179 13.48 -15.91 6.75
C GLU A 179 14.66 -16.64 6.13
N LYS A 180 15.77 -16.77 6.85
CA LYS A 180 16.96 -17.51 6.42
C LYS A 180 16.61 -18.98 6.18
N GLN A 181 15.96 -19.63 7.14
CA GLN A 181 15.51 -21.02 7.01
C GLN A 181 14.59 -21.20 5.80
N ARG A 182 13.62 -20.28 5.59
CA ARG A 182 12.74 -20.31 4.41
C ARG A 182 13.53 -20.17 3.11
N ILE A 183 14.51 -19.28 3.05
CA ILE A 183 15.35 -19.06 1.85
C ILE A 183 16.16 -20.32 1.55
N GLU A 184 16.81 -20.91 2.55
CA GLU A 184 17.65 -22.11 2.41
C GLU A 184 16.81 -23.34 2.03
N ALA A 185 15.61 -23.49 2.60
CA ALA A 185 14.67 -24.55 2.24
C ALA A 185 14.18 -24.47 0.78
N LEU A 186 14.17 -23.27 0.18
CA LEU A 186 13.84 -23.05 -1.24
C LEU A 186 15.07 -23.13 -2.16
N GLY A 187 16.23 -23.55 -1.64
CA GLY A 187 17.48 -23.72 -2.40
C GLY A 187 18.29 -22.43 -2.60
N GLY A 188 17.92 -21.33 -1.92
CA GLY A 188 18.72 -20.11 -1.88
C GLY A 188 19.79 -20.14 -0.80
N CYS A 189 20.56 -19.05 -0.68
CA CYS A 189 21.49 -18.84 0.41
C CYS A 189 21.45 -17.40 0.92
N VAL A 190 21.86 -17.21 2.17
CA VAL A 190 22.03 -15.89 2.79
C VAL A 190 23.52 -15.63 2.99
N VAL A 191 24.04 -14.63 2.32
CA VAL A 191 25.47 -14.29 2.33
C VAL A 191 25.70 -12.88 2.81
N TRP A 192 26.80 -12.66 3.53
CA TRP A 192 27.21 -11.34 3.98
C TRP A 192 28.07 -10.66 2.92
N PHE A 193 27.61 -9.54 2.38
CA PHE A 193 28.37 -8.68 1.46
C PHE A 193 28.08 -7.20 1.74
N GLY A 194 28.67 -6.69 2.83
CA GLY A 194 28.38 -5.37 3.41
C GLY A 194 27.01 -5.26 4.11
N ALA A 195 26.08 -6.13 3.71
CA ALA A 195 24.82 -6.43 4.37
C ALA A 195 24.46 -7.90 4.09
N TRP A 196 23.54 -8.47 4.85
CA TRP A 196 22.97 -9.79 4.56
C TRP A 196 22.13 -9.73 3.29
N ARG A 197 22.38 -10.65 2.36
CA ARG A 197 21.74 -10.68 1.04
C ARG A 197 21.29 -12.08 0.65
N VAL A 198 20.12 -12.16 0.04
CA VAL A 198 19.61 -13.37 -0.63
C VAL A 198 20.40 -13.58 -1.92
N ASN A 199 21.07 -14.73 -2.05
CA ASN A 199 21.90 -15.10 -3.21
C ASN A 199 22.93 -14.03 -3.60
N GLY A 200 23.41 -13.23 -2.63
CA GLY A 200 24.36 -12.14 -2.86
C GLY A 200 23.79 -10.88 -3.50
N SER A 201 22.49 -10.83 -3.78
CA SER A 201 21.88 -9.72 -4.53
C SER A 201 20.98 -8.83 -3.66
N LEU A 202 19.87 -9.37 -3.14
CA LEU A 202 18.81 -8.61 -2.49
C LEU A 202 19.02 -8.52 -0.97
N SER A 203 18.97 -7.31 -0.40
CA SER A 203 19.09 -7.11 1.06
C SER A 203 17.76 -7.23 1.83
N VAL A 204 16.70 -7.62 1.14
CA VAL A 204 15.36 -7.87 1.70
C VAL A 204 14.94 -9.31 1.40
N SER A 205 14.22 -9.96 2.31
CA SER A 205 13.80 -11.37 2.12
C SER A 205 12.40 -11.51 1.49
N ARG A 206 11.58 -10.46 1.56
CA ARG A 206 10.23 -10.39 0.98
C ARG A 206 10.03 -9.05 0.28
N ALA A 207 9.34 -9.05 -0.86
CA ALA A 207 8.97 -7.88 -1.65
C ALA A 207 7.76 -8.21 -2.53
N ILE A 208 7.09 -7.17 -3.05
CA ILE A 208 6.25 -7.24 -4.26
C ILE A 208 7.15 -7.06 -5.48
#